data_AF-A0A521S1R2-F1
#
_entry.id   AF-A0A521S1R2-F1
#
_cell.length_a   1.000
_cell.length_b   1.000
_cell.length_c   1.000
_cell.angle_alpha   90.00
_cell.angle_beta   90.00
_cell.angle_gamma   90.00
#
_symmetry.space_group_name_H-M   'P 1'
#
loop_
_entity.id
_entity.type
_entity.pdbx_description
1 polymer ?
#
loop_
_entity_poly.entity_id
_entity_poly.type
_entity_poly.pdbx_seq_one_letter_code
_entity_poly.pdbx_strand_id
1 'polypeptide(L)'
;MASHRRSSSPSLGRRLRSVAIGPAAAAVLSVVLVIAGCSPIAESTASPSMEPTPSPTVAVTPRPTPTPTPAPTSIVERRPVVPVTDFRSPWTETSAEEVAAVLAGSSDRYDAVEVVAAEQFRVLAALGIGYPDETAHFIVAPDLATLRADLISSRKRLGLVFADDIDPSVKALGFEGSFLFGGDRVATADAWPLQATFTFRPGQATALPAPRYDPATAWTLVAGGDILLDRGVSLAIQGSARGFDFPWDGGTVKITSRCRDCSVFGWDLPRTERTGGEGAMRELLTGADIAIANFENPAP
;
A
#
# COMPACT_ATOMS: atom_id res chain seq x y z
N MET A 1 -38.75 49.47 -5.67
CA MET A 1 -38.20 50.14 -6.87
C MET A 1 -36.78 50.58 -6.57
N ALA A 2 -35.80 49.76 -6.95
CA ALA A 2 -34.41 50.16 -7.18
C ALA A 2 -33.76 48.99 -7.92
N SER A 3 -33.65 49.15 -9.24
CA SER A 3 -33.10 48.19 -10.18
C SER A 3 -31.58 48.39 -10.23
N HIS A 4 -30.79 47.36 -9.92
CA HIS A 4 -29.40 47.30 -10.38
C HIS A 4 -29.02 45.91 -10.89
N ARG A 5 -29.13 45.82 -12.22
CA ARG A 5 -28.27 45.16 -13.21
C ARG A 5 -27.35 44.03 -12.72
N ARG A 6 -27.65 42.83 -13.22
CA ARG A 6 -26.70 41.73 -13.45
C ARG A 6 -25.57 42.23 -14.36
N SER A 7 -24.32 41.99 -13.97
CA SER A 7 -23.17 42.09 -14.86
C SER A 7 -22.61 40.67 -15.07
N SER A 8 -22.56 40.31 -16.34
CA SER A 8 -22.14 39.05 -16.93
C SER A 8 -20.62 38.94 -17.00
N SER A 9 -20.10 37.75 -16.71
CA SER A 9 -18.70 37.34 -16.94
C SER A 9 -18.23 37.56 -18.38
N PRO A 10 -16.94 37.87 -18.57
CA PRO A 10 -16.19 37.39 -19.71
C PRO A 10 -15.35 36.16 -19.34
N SER A 11 -15.64 35.07 -20.04
CA SER A 11 -14.83 33.86 -20.14
C SER A 11 -13.42 34.18 -20.67
N LEU A 12 -12.37 33.98 -19.87
CA LEU A 12 -11.01 33.85 -20.39
C LEU A 12 -10.75 32.38 -20.72
N GLY A 13 -11.00 32.03 -21.99
CA GLY A 13 -10.53 30.80 -22.59
C GLY A 13 -9.01 30.84 -22.75
N ARG A 14 -8.28 30.18 -21.85
CA ARG A 14 -6.84 29.94 -22.02
C ARG A 14 -6.64 28.59 -22.69
N ARG A 15 -6.51 28.62 -24.02
CA ARG A 15 -6.03 27.49 -24.83
C ARG A 15 -4.57 27.21 -24.47
N LEU A 16 -4.33 26.20 -23.65
CA LEU A 16 -3.00 25.59 -23.52
C LEU A 16 -2.83 24.63 -24.69
N ARG A 17 -1.92 24.99 -25.60
CA ARG A 17 -1.42 24.12 -26.67
C ARG A 17 -0.47 23.11 -26.03
N SER A 18 -0.88 21.85 -25.99
CA SER A 18 0.01 20.73 -25.68
C SER A 18 1.01 20.57 -26.82
N VAL A 19 2.29 20.82 -26.54
CA VAL A 19 3.41 20.47 -27.42
C VAL A 19 3.74 19.00 -27.16
N ALA A 20 3.50 18.16 -28.16
CA ALA A 20 3.97 16.79 -28.20
C ALA A 20 5.49 16.79 -28.41
N ILE A 21 6.23 16.16 -27.52
CA ILE A 21 7.63 15.76 -27.75
C ILE A 21 7.61 14.23 -27.83
N GLY A 22 7.81 13.73 -29.05
CA GLY A 22 7.94 12.31 -29.34
C GLY A 22 9.25 11.69 -28.84
N PRO A 23 9.38 10.37 -28.96
CA PRO A 23 10.42 9.59 -28.30
C PRO A 23 11.76 9.70 -29.04
N ALA A 24 12.83 9.99 -28.31
CA ALA A 24 14.18 9.86 -28.81
C ALA A 24 14.67 8.42 -28.58
N ALA A 25 14.64 7.63 -29.64
CA ALA A 25 15.41 6.39 -29.77
C ALA A 25 16.91 6.72 -29.84
N ALA A 26 17.73 6.00 -29.08
CA ALA A 26 19.17 5.92 -29.33
C ALA A 26 19.61 4.46 -29.16
N ALA A 27 20.09 3.93 -30.27
CA ALA A 27 20.63 2.59 -30.45
C ALA A 27 22.13 2.54 -30.14
N VAL A 28 22.69 1.33 -30.33
CA VAL A 28 24.12 0.99 -30.53
C VAL A 28 24.87 0.72 -29.20
N LEU A 29 25.57 -0.40 -28.97
CA LEU A 29 26.53 -1.12 -29.80
C LEU A 29 26.72 -2.58 -29.34
N SER A 30 26.82 -3.50 -30.30
CA SER A 30 27.20 -4.91 -30.14
C SER A 30 28.72 -5.07 -29.98
N VAL A 31 29.17 -6.02 -29.15
CA VAL A 31 30.50 -6.65 -29.29
C VAL A 31 30.33 -8.17 -29.29
N VAL A 32 30.66 -8.74 -30.44
CA VAL A 32 30.79 -10.18 -30.72
C VAL A 32 32.23 -10.56 -30.38
N LEU A 33 32.43 -11.62 -29.59
CA LEU A 33 33.73 -12.30 -29.49
C LEU A 33 33.54 -13.79 -29.80
N VAL A 34 33.98 -14.17 -30.99
CA VAL A 34 34.11 -15.54 -31.48
C VAL A 34 35.52 -16.02 -31.10
N ILE A 35 35.64 -17.16 -30.42
CA ILE A 35 36.92 -17.88 -30.33
C ILE A 35 36.69 -19.30 -30.88
N ALA A 36 37.22 -19.50 -32.07
CA ALA A 36 37.36 -20.78 -32.74
C ALA A 36 38.60 -21.51 -32.19
N GLY A 37 38.47 -22.79 -31.83
CA GLY A 37 39.57 -23.69 -31.51
C GLY A 37 39.50 -24.91 -32.40
N CYS A 38 40.48 -25.06 -33.29
CA CYS A 38 40.57 -26.11 -34.30
C CYS A 38 41.69 -27.11 -33.93
N SER A 39 41.39 -28.40 -34.08
CA SER A 39 42.29 -29.52 -34.44
C SER A 39 43.31 -30.05 -33.41
N PRO A 40 43.86 -31.29 -33.56
CA PRO A 40 43.75 -32.23 -34.70
C PRO A 40 43.35 -33.69 -34.38
N ILE A 41 43.01 -34.39 -35.46
CA ILE A 41 42.82 -35.84 -35.62
C ILE A 41 44.19 -36.54 -35.69
N ALA A 42 44.33 -37.69 -35.04
CA ALA A 42 45.39 -38.66 -35.33
C ALA A 42 44.82 -40.09 -35.32
N GLU A 43 44.86 -40.74 -36.48
CA GLU A 43 44.68 -42.19 -36.64
C GLU A 43 45.95 -42.92 -36.20
N SER A 44 45.82 -44.06 -35.50
CA SER A 44 46.76 -45.17 -35.66
C SER A 44 46.23 -46.51 -35.12
N THR A 45 46.02 -47.42 -36.07
CA THR A 45 46.60 -48.78 -36.16
C THR A 45 46.41 -49.79 -35.03
N ALA A 46 45.77 -50.92 -35.39
CA ALA A 46 45.58 -52.12 -34.60
C ALA A 46 46.77 -53.12 -34.67
N SER A 47 47.04 -53.84 -33.58
CA SER A 47 47.57 -55.23 -33.48
C SER A 47 48.13 -55.53 -32.06
N PRO A 48 48.41 -56.79 -31.67
CA PRO A 48 47.52 -57.93 -31.55
C PRO A 48 47.44 -58.45 -30.10
N SER A 49 46.56 -59.43 -29.91
CA SER A 49 46.21 -60.19 -28.71
C SER A 49 47.41 -60.74 -27.90
N MET A 50 47.41 -60.52 -26.58
CA MET A 50 48.18 -61.29 -25.60
C MET A 50 47.24 -62.00 -24.61
N GLU A 51 47.64 -63.21 -24.27
CA GLU A 51 46.97 -64.24 -23.46
C GLU A 51 46.86 -63.86 -21.97
N PRO A 52 45.76 -64.19 -21.26
CA PRO A 52 45.53 -63.70 -19.91
C PRO A 52 46.35 -64.47 -18.85
N THR A 53 47.09 -63.72 -18.04
CA THR A 53 47.67 -64.19 -16.77
C THR A 53 46.61 -64.10 -15.66
N PRO A 54 46.43 -65.11 -14.78
CA PRO A 54 45.44 -65.03 -13.69
C PRO A 54 45.85 -63.94 -12.68
N SER A 55 45.01 -62.91 -12.57
CA SER A 55 45.17 -61.77 -11.66
C SER A 55 44.62 -62.11 -10.27
N PRO A 56 45.29 -61.71 -9.17
CA PRO A 56 44.83 -62.00 -7.81
C PRO A 56 43.45 -61.38 -7.53
N THR A 57 42.59 -62.13 -6.84
CA THR A 57 41.28 -61.66 -6.40
C THR A 57 41.43 -60.50 -5.42
N VAL A 58 41.29 -59.27 -5.91
CA VAL A 58 41.15 -58.07 -5.08
C VAL A 58 39.75 -58.11 -4.45
N ALA A 59 39.68 -58.13 -3.12
CA ALA A 59 38.43 -57.98 -2.40
C ALA A 59 37.76 -56.65 -2.81
N VAL A 60 36.57 -56.74 -3.39
CA VAL A 60 35.79 -55.57 -3.84
C VAL A 60 35.30 -54.85 -2.59
N THR A 61 35.96 -53.74 -2.23
CA THR A 61 35.43 -52.80 -1.24
C THR A 61 34.05 -52.33 -1.71
N PRO A 62 32.99 -52.45 -0.91
CA PRO A 62 31.66 -52.01 -1.33
C PRO A 62 31.72 -50.52 -1.68
N ARG A 63 31.30 -50.18 -2.91
CA ARG A 63 31.19 -48.81 -3.38
C ARG A 63 30.24 -48.08 -2.43
N PRO A 64 30.61 -46.92 -1.85
CA PRO A 64 29.68 -46.17 -1.02
C PRO A 64 28.43 -45.87 -1.85
N THR A 65 27.27 -46.30 -1.36
CA THR A 65 25.99 -45.93 -1.93
C THR A 65 25.92 -44.40 -1.96
N PRO A 66 25.66 -43.77 -3.13
CA PRO A 66 25.54 -42.33 -3.17
C PRO A 66 24.39 -41.91 -2.25
N THR A 67 24.69 -41.07 -1.26
CA THR A 67 23.66 -40.44 -0.43
C THR A 67 22.72 -39.69 -1.38
N PRO A 68 21.39 -39.90 -1.29
CA PRO A 68 20.46 -39.21 -2.17
C PRO A 68 20.62 -37.69 -1.98
N THR A 69 20.91 -36.99 -3.08
CA THR A 69 20.91 -35.52 -3.07
C THR A 69 19.49 -35.05 -2.74
N PRO A 70 19.30 -34.18 -1.74
CA PRO A 70 17.97 -33.68 -1.40
C PRO A 70 17.33 -33.01 -2.62
N ALA A 71 16.05 -33.31 -2.85
CA ALA A 71 15.29 -32.71 -3.93
C ALA A 71 15.23 -31.19 -3.74
N PRO A 72 15.41 -30.40 -4.81
CA PRO A 72 15.47 -28.96 -4.68
C PRO A 72 14.10 -28.45 -4.21
N THR A 73 14.09 -27.61 -3.17
CA THR A 73 12.87 -27.17 -2.48
C THR A 73 12.29 -25.91 -3.13
N SER A 74 10.96 -25.84 -3.25
CA SER A 74 10.27 -24.62 -3.70
C SER A 74 10.39 -23.51 -2.66
N ILE A 75 10.54 -22.28 -3.12
CA ILE A 75 10.52 -21.11 -2.23
C ILE A 75 9.08 -20.63 -2.14
N VAL A 76 8.59 -20.47 -0.91
CA VAL A 76 7.27 -19.89 -0.62
C VAL A 76 7.47 -18.53 0.01
N GLU A 77 6.70 -17.57 -0.46
CA GLU A 77 6.76 -16.20 0.01
C GLU A 77 5.36 -15.64 0.21
N ARG A 78 5.21 -14.78 1.22
CA ARG A 78 3.97 -14.04 1.47
C ARG A 78 4.19 -12.55 1.29
N ARG A 79 3.24 -11.88 0.65
CA ARG A 79 3.17 -10.42 0.57
C ARG A 79 1.84 -9.93 1.18
N PRO A 80 1.87 -8.92 2.06
CA PRO A 80 0.66 -8.32 2.59
C PRO A 80 -0.15 -7.65 1.48
N VAL A 81 -1.44 -7.99 1.38
CA VAL A 81 -2.43 -7.24 0.60
C VAL A 81 -3.17 -6.34 1.57
N VAL A 82 -3.42 -5.10 1.16
CA VAL A 82 -3.90 -4.04 2.03
C VAL A 82 -5.11 -3.37 1.38
N PRO A 83 -6.24 -3.30 2.09
CA PRO A 83 -7.38 -2.52 1.64
C PRO A 83 -7.04 -1.02 1.68
N VAL A 84 -7.38 -0.33 0.62
CA VAL A 84 -7.13 1.11 0.44
C VAL A 84 -8.38 1.82 -0.05
N THR A 85 -8.49 3.11 0.26
CA THR A 85 -9.61 3.96 -0.14
C THR A 85 -9.12 5.38 -0.42
N ASP A 86 -9.99 6.27 -0.91
CA ASP A 86 -9.72 7.71 -0.96
C ASP A 86 -9.14 8.24 0.35
N PHE A 87 -8.11 9.08 0.27
CA PHE A 87 -7.42 9.61 1.44
C PHE A 87 -8.34 10.37 2.39
N ARG A 88 -9.40 11.02 1.86
CA ARG A 88 -10.35 11.82 2.64
C ARG A 88 -11.53 10.99 3.18
N SER A 89 -11.49 9.68 3.01
CA SER A 89 -12.48 8.77 3.56
C SER A 89 -12.40 8.74 5.10
N PRO A 90 -13.55 8.80 5.82
CA PRO A 90 -13.55 8.82 7.28
C PRO A 90 -13.14 7.47 7.88
N TRP A 91 -13.21 6.39 7.10
CA TRP A 91 -13.06 5.04 7.60
C TRP A 91 -11.61 4.66 7.85
N THR A 92 -11.35 3.91 8.92
CA THR A 92 -9.99 3.49 9.32
C THR A 92 -9.73 2.01 9.07
N GLU A 93 -10.77 1.19 8.92
CA GLU A 93 -10.67 -0.26 8.75
C GLU A 93 -11.79 -0.83 7.88
N THR A 94 -11.65 -2.09 7.49
CA THR A 94 -12.65 -2.92 6.80
C THR A 94 -12.50 -4.39 7.20
N SER A 95 -13.37 -5.27 6.70
CA SER A 95 -13.35 -6.71 6.97
C SER A 95 -13.59 -7.54 5.70
N ALA A 96 -13.40 -8.85 5.79
CA ALA A 96 -13.80 -9.80 4.76
C ALA A 96 -15.32 -9.80 4.55
N GLU A 97 -16.10 -9.61 5.63
CA GLU A 97 -17.56 -9.45 5.54
C GLU A 97 -17.94 -8.24 4.69
N GLU A 98 -17.29 -7.10 4.92
CA GLU A 98 -17.52 -5.90 4.11
C GLU A 98 -17.12 -6.14 2.64
N VAL A 99 -15.97 -6.76 2.37
CA VAL A 99 -15.56 -7.10 0.99
C VAL A 99 -16.62 -7.98 0.31
N ALA A 100 -17.15 -8.99 1.01
CA ALA A 100 -18.22 -9.83 0.49
C ALA A 100 -19.52 -9.05 0.25
N ALA A 101 -19.89 -8.14 1.15
CA ALA A 101 -21.05 -7.27 0.98
C ALA A 101 -20.92 -6.34 -0.24
N VAL A 102 -19.72 -5.79 -0.49
CA VAL A 102 -19.45 -4.99 -1.69
C VAL A 102 -19.64 -5.83 -2.94
N LEU A 103 -19.03 -7.02 -3.01
CA LEU A 103 -19.14 -7.92 -4.15
C LEU A 103 -20.58 -8.40 -4.39
N ALA A 104 -21.38 -8.51 -3.33
CA ALA A 104 -22.81 -8.83 -3.39
C ALA A 104 -23.71 -7.62 -3.69
N GLY A 105 -23.14 -6.40 -3.80
CA GLY A 105 -23.89 -5.16 -4.03
C GLY A 105 -24.74 -4.71 -2.84
N SER A 106 -24.46 -5.19 -1.63
CA SER A 106 -25.21 -4.89 -0.40
C SER A 106 -24.48 -3.95 0.57
N SER A 107 -23.25 -3.56 0.27
CA SER A 107 -22.53 -2.57 1.07
C SER A 107 -23.15 -1.18 0.94
N ASP A 108 -23.39 -0.53 2.08
CA ASP A 108 -23.79 0.89 2.13
C ASP A 108 -22.59 1.84 1.98
N ARG A 109 -21.37 1.31 2.08
CA ARG A 109 -20.12 2.08 2.16
C ARG A 109 -19.40 2.16 0.82
N TYR A 110 -19.31 1.06 0.10
CA TYR A 110 -18.58 0.96 -1.15
C TYR A 110 -19.46 0.36 -2.25
N ASP A 111 -19.32 0.90 -3.46
CA ASP A 111 -20.06 0.42 -4.63
C ASP A 111 -19.31 -0.71 -5.37
N ALA A 112 -17.97 -0.79 -5.23
CA ALA A 112 -17.17 -1.84 -5.85
C ALA A 112 -15.81 -2.07 -5.15
N VAL A 113 -15.32 -3.31 -5.27
CA VAL A 113 -13.93 -3.69 -5.01
C VAL A 113 -13.12 -3.48 -6.28
N GLU A 114 -11.91 -2.97 -6.14
CA GLU A 114 -11.01 -2.71 -7.25
C GLU A 114 -9.61 -3.31 -7.03
N VAL A 115 -9.08 -3.98 -8.05
CA VAL A 115 -7.77 -4.64 -8.01
C VAL A 115 -6.97 -4.34 -9.27
N VAL A 116 -5.63 -4.41 -9.19
CA VAL A 116 -4.76 -4.29 -10.36
C VAL A 116 -4.79 -5.59 -11.17
N ALA A 117 -4.91 -5.49 -12.50
CA ALA A 117 -5.02 -6.63 -13.43
C ALA A 117 -3.91 -7.67 -13.27
N ALA A 118 -2.67 -7.21 -13.09
CA ALA A 118 -1.51 -8.10 -12.89
C ALA A 118 -1.57 -8.90 -11.57
N GLU A 119 -2.38 -8.46 -10.61
CA GLU A 119 -2.38 -8.94 -9.23
C GLU A 119 -3.71 -9.59 -8.84
N GLN A 120 -4.76 -9.42 -9.64
CA GLN A 120 -6.13 -9.81 -9.34
C GLN A 120 -6.26 -11.21 -8.77
N PHE A 121 -5.60 -12.21 -9.36
CA PHE A 121 -5.73 -13.60 -8.94
C PHE A 121 -5.04 -13.86 -7.60
N ARG A 122 -3.96 -13.12 -7.30
CA ARG A 122 -3.26 -13.22 -6.01
C ARG A 122 -4.07 -12.56 -4.91
N VAL A 123 -4.69 -11.42 -5.20
CA VAL A 123 -5.57 -10.71 -4.27
C VAL A 123 -6.83 -11.54 -3.97
N LEU A 124 -7.50 -12.06 -4.99
CA LEU A 124 -8.68 -12.93 -4.81
C LEU A 124 -8.33 -14.19 -4.01
N ALA A 125 -7.18 -14.82 -4.30
CA ALA A 125 -6.70 -15.96 -3.53
C ALA A 125 -6.39 -15.61 -2.06
N ALA A 126 -5.82 -14.43 -1.80
CA ALA A 126 -5.56 -13.95 -0.43
C ALA A 126 -6.84 -13.72 0.37
N LEU A 127 -7.90 -13.24 -0.31
CA LEU A 127 -9.23 -13.08 0.26
C LEU A 127 -9.98 -14.42 0.44
N GLY A 128 -9.47 -15.52 -0.11
CA GLY A 128 -10.15 -16.81 -0.10
C GLY A 128 -11.39 -16.87 -0.98
N ILE A 129 -11.51 -15.97 -1.98
CA ILE A 129 -12.66 -15.90 -2.88
C ILE A 129 -12.27 -16.32 -4.30
N GLY A 130 -13.24 -16.91 -5.01
CA GLY A 130 -13.12 -17.16 -6.44
C GLY A 130 -13.17 -15.87 -7.25
N TYR A 131 -12.98 -16.00 -8.56
CA TYR A 131 -13.28 -14.89 -9.47
C TYR A 131 -14.81 -14.65 -9.45
N PRO A 132 -15.29 -13.43 -9.21
CA PRO A 132 -16.71 -13.16 -9.14
C PRO A 132 -17.37 -13.32 -10.51
N ASP A 133 -18.51 -13.99 -10.56
CA ASP A 133 -19.29 -14.18 -11.80
C ASP A 133 -19.88 -12.86 -12.30
N GLU A 134 -20.23 -11.96 -11.37
CA GLU A 134 -20.75 -10.62 -11.65
C GLU A 134 -19.64 -9.58 -11.48
N THR A 135 -19.37 -8.82 -12.54
CA THR A 135 -18.29 -7.82 -12.57
C THR A 135 -18.77 -6.40 -12.24
N ALA A 136 -20.05 -6.18 -11.99
CA ALA A 136 -20.59 -4.85 -11.69
C ALA A 136 -19.96 -4.25 -10.42
N HIS A 137 -19.63 -5.09 -9.44
CA HIS A 137 -19.04 -4.73 -8.16
C HIS A 137 -17.56 -5.12 -8.03
N PHE A 138 -16.96 -5.61 -9.11
CA PHE A 138 -15.56 -6.02 -9.16
C PHE A 138 -14.86 -5.41 -10.37
N ILE A 139 -14.00 -4.43 -10.10
CA ILE A 139 -13.29 -3.64 -11.10
C ILE A 139 -11.85 -4.12 -11.18
N VAL A 140 -11.38 -4.30 -12.41
CA VAL A 140 -9.99 -4.63 -12.69
C VAL A 140 -9.33 -3.42 -13.35
N ALA A 141 -8.51 -2.71 -12.59
CA ALA A 141 -7.72 -1.59 -13.09
C ALA A 141 -6.54 -2.12 -13.92
N PRO A 142 -6.21 -1.49 -15.06
CA PRO A 142 -5.07 -1.91 -15.88
C PRO A 142 -3.73 -1.78 -15.14
N ASP A 143 -3.62 -0.78 -14.26
CA ASP A 143 -2.42 -0.51 -13.47
C ASP A 143 -2.77 0.22 -12.16
N LEU A 144 -1.77 0.34 -11.29
CA LEU A 144 -1.88 0.99 -9.99
C LEU A 144 -2.21 2.49 -10.09
N ALA A 145 -1.74 3.17 -11.14
CA ALA A 145 -2.00 4.59 -11.34
C ALA A 145 -3.49 4.84 -11.63
N THR A 146 -4.11 3.98 -12.43
CA THR A 146 -5.55 4.02 -12.73
C THR A 146 -6.36 3.74 -11.48
N LEU A 147 -6.02 2.68 -10.73
CA LEU A 147 -6.69 2.37 -9.46
C LEU A 147 -6.70 3.58 -8.52
N ARG A 148 -5.55 4.23 -8.32
CA ARG A 148 -5.46 5.41 -7.45
C ARG A 148 -6.29 6.59 -7.96
N ALA A 149 -6.33 6.81 -9.28
CA ALA A 149 -7.16 7.85 -9.87
C ALA A 149 -8.66 7.58 -9.64
N ASP A 150 -9.07 6.32 -9.71
CA ASP A 150 -10.46 5.89 -9.46
C ASP A 150 -10.84 6.08 -7.99
N LEU A 151 -9.95 5.73 -7.05
CA LEU A 151 -10.16 6.01 -5.61
C LEU A 151 -10.33 7.52 -5.33
N ILE A 152 -9.50 8.37 -5.94
CA ILE A 152 -9.62 9.84 -5.79
C ILE A 152 -10.93 10.36 -6.37
N SER A 153 -11.37 9.78 -7.49
CA SER A 153 -12.59 10.18 -8.18
C SER A 153 -13.86 9.70 -7.47
N SER A 154 -13.77 8.64 -6.65
CA SER A 154 -14.89 8.08 -5.91
C SER A 154 -14.49 7.53 -4.54
N ARG A 155 -15.02 8.16 -3.48
CA ARG A 155 -14.88 7.67 -2.09
C ARG A 155 -15.58 6.34 -1.81
N LYS A 156 -16.32 5.82 -2.79
CA LYS A 156 -17.07 4.57 -2.72
C LYS A 156 -16.35 3.40 -3.40
N ARG A 157 -15.04 3.52 -3.65
CA ARG A 157 -14.20 2.43 -4.13
C ARG A 157 -13.36 1.86 -3.00
N LEU A 158 -13.30 0.53 -2.92
CA LEU A 158 -12.40 -0.21 -2.05
C LEU A 158 -11.32 -0.87 -2.89
N GLY A 159 -10.13 -0.29 -2.91
CA GLY A 159 -8.99 -0.89 -3.58
C GLY A 159 -8.31 -1.96 -2.73
N LEU A 160 -7.68 -2.94 -3.36
CA LEU A 160 -6.80 -3.91 -2.71
C LEU A 160 -5.47 -3.95 -3.47
N VAL A 161 -4.40 -3.57 -2.79
CA VAL A 161 -3.05 -3.44 -3.36
C VAL A 161 -2.03 -4.12 -2.44
N PHE A 162 -0.85 -4.46 -2.94
CA PHE A 162 0.23 -4.91 -2.05
C PHE A 162 0.78 -3.78 -1.19
N ALA A 163 1.30 -4.11 -0.01
CA ALA A 163 1.87 -3.12 0.91
C ALA A 163 3.02 -2.29 0.30
N ASP A 164 3.81 -2.88 -0.59
CA ASP A 164 4.93 -2.21 -1.27
C ASP A 164 4.46 -1.11 -2.24
N ASP A 165 3.18 -1.16 -2.64
CA ASP A 165 2.53 -0.29 -3.61
C ASP A 165 1.70 0.82 -2.92
N ILE A 166 1.82 0.97 -1.60
CA ILE A 166 1.15 2.03 -0.85
C ILE A 166 2.00 3.29 -0.82
N ASP A 167 1.38 4.42 -1.14
CA ASP A 167 1.99 5.74 -1.01
C ASP A 167 0.95 6.75 -0.46
N PRO A 168 1.35 8.01 -0.16
CA PRO A 168 0.46 9.01 0.43
C PRO A 168 -0.75 9.42 -0.41
N SER A 169 -0.90 8.96 -1.65
CA SER A 169 -2.08 9.27 -2.48
C SER A 169 -3.34 8.50 -2.07
N VAL A 170 -3.21 7.46 -1.24
CA VAL A 170 -4.31 6.62 -0.77
C VAL A 170 -4.30 6.50 0.76
N LYS A 171 -5.44 6.15 1.34
CA LYS A 171 -5.52 5.76 2.75
C LYS A 171 -5.52 4.25 2.87
N ALA A 172 -4.50 3.69 3.53
CA ALA A 172 -4.48 2.30 3.96
C ALA A 172 -5.49 2.09 5.10
N LEU A 173 -6.22 0.98 5.05
CA LEU A 173 -7.19 0.59 6.05
C LEU A 173 -6.67 -0.59 6.86
N GLY A 174 -7.08 -0.65 8.13
CA GLY A 174 -7.03 -1.88 8.90
C GLY A 174 -7.89 -2.97 8.28
N PHE A 175 -7.59 -4.22 8.61
CA PHE A 175 -8.33 -5.39 8.14
C PHE A 175 -8.52 -6.35 9.31
N GLU A 176 -9.77 -6.73 9.58
CA GLU A 176 -10.11 -7.64 10.69
C GLU A 176 -9.55 -7.18 12.04
N GLY A 177 -9.67 -5.88 12.33
CA GLY A 177 -9.19 -5.25 13.57
C GLY A 177 -7.66 -5.17 13.71
N SER A 178 -6.90 -5.58 12.69
CA SER A 178 -5.44 -5.43 12.64
C SER A 178 -5.07 -4.26 11.75
N PHE A 179 -3.91 -3.64 12.01
CA PHE A 179 -3.37 -2.55 11.18
C PHE A 179 -1.98 -2.93 10.67
N LEU A 180 -1.69 -2.65 9.39
CA LEU A 180 -0.34 -2.83 8.84
C LEU A 180 0.48 -1.53 8.90
N PHE A 181 -0.19 -0.38 8.90
CA PHE A 181 0.40 0.95 8.95
C PHE A 181 -0.14 1.74 10.14
N GLY A 182 0.63 2.73 10.61
CA GLY A 182 0.24 3.60 11.73
C GLY A 182 0.75 3.13 13.09
N GLY A 183 0.27 3.80 14.14
CA GLY A 183 0.69 3.56 15.53
C GLY A 183 0.36 2.14 16.01
N ASP A 184 -0.82 1.64 15.63
CA ASP A 184 -1.33 0.32 16.04
C ASP A 184 -0.88 -0.82 15.11
N ARG A 185 0.17 -0.60 14.31
CA ARG A 185 0.64 -1.58 13.33
C ARG A 185 1.10 -2.89 14.00
N VAL A 186 0.85 -4.00 13.32
CA VAL A 186 1.39 -5.31 13.71
C VAL A 186 2.92 -5.28 13.77
N ALA A 187 3.50 -6.03 14.72
CA ALA A 187 4.96 -6.04 14.92
C ALA A 187 5.74 -6.67 13.76
N THR A 188 5.11 -7.58 13.01
CA THR A 188 5.73 -8.24 11.85
C THR A 188 4.72 -8.36 10.72
N ALA A 189 5.21 -8.36 9.47
CA ALA A 189 4.35 -8.55 8.31
C ALA A 189 3.59 -9.89 8.35
N ASP A 190 4.14 -10.94 8.97
CA ASP A 190 3.48 -12.25 9.09
C ASP A 190 2.27 -12.24 10.04
N ALA A 191 2.18 -11.28 10.96
CA ALA A 191 1.02 -11.12 11.84
C ALA A 191 -0.16 -10.42 11.14
N TRP A 192 0.06 -9.85 9.95
CA TRP A 192 -1.01 -9.28 9.15
C TRP A 192 -1.88 -10.37 8.51
N PRO A 193 -3.21 -10.34 8.68
CA PRO A 193 -4.09 -11.43 8.29
C PRO A 193 -4.26 -11.62 6.78
N LEU A 194 -4.10 -10.56 5.97
CA LEU A 194 -4.39 -10.62 4.54
C LEU A 194 -3.10 -10.78 3.72
N GLN A 195 -2.77 -12.03 3.37
CA GLN A 195 -1.51 -12.40 2.72
C GLN A 195 -1.72 -13.08 1.37
N ALA A 196 -1.05 -12.61 0.32
CA ALA A 196 -0.95 -13.37 -0.91
C ALA A 196 0.28 -14.27 -0.89
N THR A 197 0.10 -15.52 -1.31
CA THR A 197 1.19 -16.51 -1.39
C THR A 197 1.76 -16.60 -2.80
N PHE A 198 3.09 -16.56 -2.88
CA PHE A 198 3.89 -16.77 -4.08
C PHE A 198 4.71 -18.05 -3.91
N THR A 199 4.70 -18.88 -4.94
CA THR A 199 5.46 -20.14 -4.95
C THR A 199 6.38 -20.13 -6.16
N PHE A 200 7.68 -20.24 -5.90
CA PHE A 200 8.72 -20.27 -6.92
C PHE A 200 9.27 -21.69 -7.03
N ARG A 201 9.38 -22.16 -8.27
CA ARG A 201 10.01 -23.45 -8.52
C ARG A 201 11.49 -23.40 -8.15
N PRO A 202 12.10 -24.53 -7.80
CA PRO A 202 13.53 -24.54 -7.51
C PRO A 202 14.33 -24.07 -8.74
N GLY A 203 15.29 -23.17 -8.53
CA GLY A 203 16.08 -22.54 -9.59
C GLY A 203 15.38 -21.40 -10.34
N GLN A 204 14.11 -21.10 -10.03
CA GLN A 204 13.43 -19.92 -10.55
C GLN A 204 13.89 -18.68 -9.79
N ALA A 205 14.27 -17.62 -10.52
CA ALA A 205 14.57 -16.33 -9.91
C ALA A 205 13.31 -15.78 -9.21
N THR A 206 13.46 -15.37 -7.95
CA THR A 206 12.45 -14.61 -7.22
C THR A 206 12.43 -13.18 -7.78
N ALA A 207 11.46 -12.88 -8.64
CA ALA A 207 11.33 -11.58 -9.30
C ALA A 207 10.47 -10.59 -8.51
N LEU A 208 10.48 -10.66 -7.18
CA LEU A 208 9.67 -9.76 -6.37
C LEU A 208 10.46 -8.48 -6.10
N PRO A 209 9.83 -7.30 -6.26
CA PRO A 209 10.50 -6.03 -5.98
C PRO A 209 11.03 -6.00 -4.54
N ALA A 210 12.25 -5.50 -4.38
CA ALA A 210 12.83 -5.16 -3.09
C ALA A 210 13.10 -3.64 -3.06
N PRO A 211 13.02 -2.98 -1.89
CA PRO A 211 12.73 -3.55 -0.58
C PRO A 211 11.25 -3.85 -0.36
N ARG A 212 10.97 -4.83 0.50
CA ARG A 212 9.61 -5.11 0.98
C ARG A 212 9.30 -4.25 2.18
N TYR A 213 8.04 -3.85 2.30
CA TYR A 213 7.56 -3.19 3.50
C TYR A 213 7.74 -4.09 4.74
N ASP A 214 8.39 -3.55 5.77
CA ASP A 214 8.54 -4.18 7.08
C ASP A 214 7.97 -3.25 8.18
N PRO A 215 6.84 -3.61 8.81
CA PRO A 215 6.22 -2.76 9.83
C PRO A 215 7.11 -2.54 11.06
N ALA A 216 8.06 -3.45 11.34
CA ALA A 216 9.01 -3.32 12.45
C ALA A 216 9.99 -2.15 12.26
N THR A 217 10.19 -1.71 11.02
CA THR A 217 11.12 -0.61 10.67
C THR A 217 10.40 0.68 10.29
N ALA A 218 9.08 0.63 10.14
CA ALA A 218 8.28 1.80 9.80
C ALA A 218 8.22 2.80 10.96
N TRP A 219 8.14 4.09 10.65
CA TRP A 219 7.88 5.16 11.60
C TRP A 219 6.48 5.73 11.37
N THR A 220 5.78 6.04 12.46
CA THR A 220 4.54 6.79 12.45
C THR A 220 4.82 8.26 12.72
N LEU A 221 4.49 9.10 11.75
CA LEU A 221 4.54 10.56 11.87
C LEU A 221 3.13 11.10 12.07
N VAL A 222 2.94 11.94 13.08
CA VAL A 222 1.74 12.77 13.24
C VAL A 222 2.14 14.23 13.06
N ALA A 223 1.50 14.91 12.10
CA ALA A 223 1.63 16.34 11.90
C ALA A 223 0.38 17.03 12.48
N GLY A 224 0.52 17.69 13.63
CA GLY A 224 -0.55 18.39 14.33
C GLY A 224 -1.03 19.67 13.65
N GLY A 225 -0.38 20.10 12.56
CA GLY A 225 -0.68 21.34 11.86
C GLY A 225 -0.18 22.58 12.63
N ASP A 226 -0.90 23.68 12.47
CA ASP A 226 -0.57 24.96 13.08
C ASP A 226 -1.11 25.04 14.52
N ILE A 227 -0.20 25.25 15.46
CA ILE A 227 -0.52 25.56 16.85
C ILE A 227 -0.37 27.06 17.07
N LEU A 228 -1.49 27.70 17.33
CA LEU A 228 -1.58 29.09 17.76
C LEU A 228 -1.74 29.12 19.29
N LEU A 229 -0.68 29.43 20.04
CA LEU A 229 -0.78 29.72 21.48
C LEU A 229 -1.21 31.17 21.75
N ASP A 230 -2.24 31.62 21.05
CA ASP A 230 -2.78 32.95 21.27
C ASP A 230 -3.50 33.06 22.63
N ARG A 231 -3.98 34.27 22.93
CA ARG A 231 -4.68 34.54 24.19
C ARG A 231 -5.90 33.64 24.39
N GLY A 232 -6.54 33.16 23.32
CA GLY A 232 -7.72 32.29 23.40
C GLY A 232 -7.40 30.93 24.00
N VAL A 233 -6.32 30.28 23.54
CA VAL A 233 -5.86 28.99 24.10
C VAL A 233 -5.43 29.15 25.54
N SER A 234 -4.67 30.20 25.85
CA SER A 234 -4.26 30.50 27.23
C SER A 234 -5.46 30.76 28.16
N LEU A 235 -6.45 31.53 27.73
CA LEU A 235 -7.69 31.76 28.50
C LEU A 235 -8.51 30.48 28.66
N ALA A 236 -8.56 29.61 27.65
CA ALA A 236 -9.24 28.33 27.77
C ALA A 236 -8.55 27.41 28.79
N ILE A 237 -7.22 27.38 28.83
CA ILE A 237 -6.44 26.54 29.76
C ILE A 237 -6.46 27.11 31.19
N GLN A 238 -6.18 28.42 31.35
CA GLN A 238 -5.98 29.05 32.66
C GLN A 238 -7.29 29.60 33.25
N GLY A 239 -8.19 30.09 32.42
CA GLY A 239 -9.42 30.78 32.81
C GLY A 239 -10.67 29.88 32.84
N SER A 240 -10.55 28.60 32.47
CA SER A 240 -11.66 27.64 32.53
C SER A 240 -11.29 26.39 33.30
N ALA A 241 -12.27 25.71 33.90
CA ALA A 241 -12.07 24.47 34.66
C ALA A 241 -11.64 23.25 33.82
N ARG A 242 -11.29 23.46 32.53
CA ARG A 242 -10.98 22.40 31.57
C ARG A 242 -9.53 21.90 31.64
N GLY A 243 -8.62 22.67 32.24
CA GLY A 243 -7.23 22.27 32.49
C GLY A 243 -6.33 22.25 31.24
N PHE A 244 -5.06 21.89 31.44
CA PHE A 244 -4.03 21.89 30.40
C PHE A 244 -4.21 20.79 29.36
N ASP A 245 -4.94 19.73 29.68
CA ASP A 245 -5.20 18.60 28.79
C ASP A 245 -6.29 18.88 27.75
N PHE A 246 -7.07 19.96 27.92
CA PHE A 246 -8.21 20.28 27.08
C PHE A 246 -7.90 20.35 25.57
N PRO A 247 -6.80 20.99 25.10
CA PRO A 247 -6.49 21.04 23.66
C PRO A 247 -6.23 19.66 23.05
N TRP A 248 -5.86 18.68 23.87
CA TRP A 248 -5.47 17.32 23.46
C TRP A 248 -6.58 16.31 23.67
N ASP A 249 -7.66 16.71 24.35
CA ASP A 249 -8.79 15.86 24.67
C ASP A 249 -9.74 15.71 23.47
N GLY A 250 -9.22 15.38 22.28
CA GLY A 250 -9.99 15.31 21.03
C GLY A 250 -11.14 14.29 21.04
N GLY A 251 -11.61 13.91 19.85
CA GLY A 251 -12.69 12.91 19.71
C GLY A 251 -13.68 13.27 18.63
N THR A 252 -14.90 12.77 18.77
CA THR A 252 -15.97 12.95 17.79
C THR A 252 -17.02 13.94 18.28
N VAL A 253 -17.63 14.64 17.33
CA VAL A 253 -18.74 15.56 17.58
C VAL A 253 -19.85 15.37 16.55
N LYS A 254 -21.08 15.58 16.97
CA LYS A 254 -22.25 15.74 16.10
C LYS A 254 -22.54 17.22 15.94
N ILE A 255 -22.73 17.66 14.70
CA ILE A 255 -23.27 19.01 14.42
C ILE A 255 -24.78 18.95 14.66
N THR A 256 -25.25 19.64 15.69
CA THR A 256 -26.67 19.62 16.10
C THR A 256 -27.48 20.75 15.46
N SER A 257 -26.85 21.90 15.19
CA SER A 257 -27.43 22.98 14.39
C SER A 257 -26.36 23.93 13.87
N ARG A 258 -26.76 24.98 13.14
CA ARG A 258 -25.90 26.09 12.74
C ARG A 258 -26.49 27.41 13.23
N CYS A 259 -25.65 28.23 13.84
CA CYS A 259 -25.96 29.58 14.27
C CYS A 259 -25.54 30.53 13.16
N ARG A 260 -26.51 31.19 12.52
CA ARG A 260 -26.28 32.04 11.37
C ARG A 260 -25.63 33.38 11.78
N ASP A 261 -24.58 33.78 11.08
CA ASP A 261 -23.87 35.06 11.30
C ASP A 261 -23.37 35.25 12.76
N CYS A 262 -23.08 34.15 13.48
CA CYS A 262 -22.77 34.19 14.92
C CYS A 262 -21.28 34.36 15.24
N SER A 263 -20.39 34.31 14.26
CA SER A 263 -18.97 34.65 14.49
C SER A 263 -18.73 36.15 14.37
N VAL A 264 -17.66 36.62 14.98
CA VAL A 264 -17.17 38.01 14.85
C VAL A 264 -16.81 38.41 13.41
N PHE A 265 -16.64 37.41 12.52
CA PHE A 265 -16.37 37.60 11.10
C PHE A 265 -17.62 37.44 10.21
N GLY A 266 -18.81 37.30 10.80
CA GLY A 266 -20.06 37.12 10.06
C GLY A 266 -20.24 35.73 9.44
N TRP A 267 -19.45 34.74 9.85
CA TRP A 267 -19.61 33.34 9.43
C TRP A 267 -20.64 32.59 10.28
N ASP A 268 -21.31 31.64 9.64
CA ASP A 268 -22.14 30.63 10.29
C ASP A 268 -21.28 29.71 11.17
N LEU A 269 -21.65 29.57 12.44
CA LEU A 269 -20.96 28.69 13.38
C LEU A 269 -21.77 27.42 13.63
N PRO A 270 -21.14 26.22 13.60
CA PRO A 270 -21.82 25.01 14.02
C PRO A 270 -22.06 25.04 15.54
N ARG A 271 -23.21 24.51 15.96
CA ARG A 271 -23.38 24.01 17.32
C ARG A 271 -23.06 22.53 17.31
N THR A 272 -22.23 22.12 18.25
CA THR A 272 -21.74 20.75 18.34
C THR A 272 -22.06 20.14 19.69
N GLU A 273 -22.28 18.84 19.67
CA GLU A 273 -22.39 18.00 20.85
C GLU A 273 -21.31 16.92 20.74
N ARG A 274 -20.57 16.69 21.81
CA ARG A 274 -19.56 15.62 21.85
C ARG A 274 -20.28 14.27 21.76
N THR A 275 -19.75 13.37 20.94
CA THR A 275 -20.31 12.02 20.74
C THR A 275 -19.43 10.90 21.27
N GLY A 276 -18.26 11.23 21.83
CA GLY A 276 -17.33 10.30 22.48
C GLY A 276 -15.93 10.36 21.88
N GLY A 277 -15.06 9.46 22.33
CA GLY A 277 -13.65 9.39 21.90
C GLY A 277 -12.78 10.43 22.58
N GLU A 278 -13.12 10.82 23.80
CA GLU A 278 -12.32 11.66 24.68
C GLU A 278 -10.85 11.18 24.69
N GLY A 279 -9.91 12.11 24.55
CA GLY A 279 -8.49 11.80 24.52
C GLY A 279 -7.94 11.25 23.19
N ALA A 280 -8.76 11.04 22.14
CA ALA A 280 -8.27 10.44 20.88
C ALA A 280 -7.10 11.21 20.24
N MET A 281 -7.09 12.56 20.33
CA MET A 281 -5.95 13.35 19.84
C MET A 281 -4.69 13.18 20.69
N ARG A 282 -4.85 13.04 22.01
CA ARG A 282 -3.74 12.75 22.93
C ARG A 282 -3.13 11.40 22.58
N GLU A 283 -3.97 10.37 22.45
CA GLU A 283 -3.56 9.01 22.06
C GLU A 283 -2.81 9.02 20.73
N LEU A 284 -3.37 9.67 19.70
CA LEU A 284 -2.73 9.83 18.39
C LEU A 284 -1.34 10.46 18.49
N LEU A 285 -1.21 11.56 19.24
CA LEU A 285 0.05 12.28 19.40
C LEU A 285 1.07 11.48 20.21
N THR A 286 0.65 10.80 21.27
CA THR A 286 1.54 10.02 22.15
C THR A 286 1.92 8.66 21.57
N GLY A 287 1.11 8.10 20.67
CA GLY A 287 1.37 6.83 20.00
C GLY A 287 2.26 6.96 18.76
N ALA A 288 2.56 8.18 18.32
CA ALA A 288 3.43 8.41 17.18
C ALA A 288 4.92 8.26 17.56
N ASP A 289 5.72 7.73 16.62
CA ASP A 289 7.19 7.74 16.76
C ASP A 289 7.73 9.18 16.69
N ILE A 290 7.08 10.03 15.89
CA ILE A 290 7.37 11.45 15.75
C ILE A 290 6.07 12.25 15.69
N ALA A 291 5.92 13.20 16.61
CA ALA A 291 4.87 14.22 16.54
C ALA A 291 5.50 15.58 16.22
N ILE A 292 5.05 16.22 15.15
CA ILE A 292 5.47 17.57 14.75
C ILE A 292 4.28 18.52 14.72
N ALA A 293 4.52 19.77 15.08
CA ALA A 293 3.55 20.83 14.92
C ALA A 293 4.27 22.11 14.51
N ASN A 294 3.62 22.92 13.68
CA ASN A 294 4.09 24.25 13.33
C ASN A 294 3.63 25.24 14.40
N PHE A 295 4.50 26.17 14.77
CA PHE A 295 4.17 27.21 15.74
C PHE A 295 3.95 28.53 14.99
N GLU A 296 2.69 28.97 14.86
CA GLU A 296 2.33 30.01 13.87
C GLU A 296 2.46 31.46 14.39
N ASN A 297 2.85 31.68 15.65
CA ASN A 297 3.04 33.03 16.22
C ASN A 297 4.47 33.24 16.73
N PRO A 298 5.01 34.47 16.74
CA PRO A 298 6.23 34.74 17.47
C PRO A 298 6.03 34.37 18.95
N ALA A 299 6.85 33.44 19.44
CA ALA A 299 7.06 33.30 20.87
C ALA A 299 7.62 34.65 21.38
N PRO A 300 7.13 35.19 22.51
CA PRO A 300 7.61 36.46 23.06
C PRO A 300 9.11 36.43 23.38
#